data_AF-A0A0L8H2N7-F1
#
_entry.id   AF-A0A0L8H2N7-F1
#
_cell.length_a   1.000
_cell.length_b   1.000
_cell.length_c   1.000
_cell.angle_alpha   90.00
_cell.angle_beta   90.00
_cell.angle_gamma   90.00
#
_symmetry.space_group_name_H-M   'P 1'
#
loop_
_entity.id
_entity.type
_entity.pdbx_description
1 polymer ?
#
loop_
_entity_poly.entity_id
_entity_poly.type
_entity_poly.pdbx_seq_one_letter_code
_entity_poly.pdbx_strand_id
1 'polypeptide(L)'
;MLPVRTELPQKPTQLCSGARRSFFCRMKCVNKSADVVPSAVKVEKDVEAEHSHKKRKSDRKNFCIIHCTGYLKSWPPTRMDIGGEDEVENDNELCNLSCLVAVGRTLPAFSPYNLPESGAIHMRPTEYVSRHSIDGKFTYIDHRATVILGYLPQELLGTSVYEYYHQDDISHMADIHRKGK
;
A
#
# COMPACT_ATOMS: atom_id res chain seq x y z
N MET A 1 49.67 10.86 15.57
CA MET A 1 48.24 10.50 15.38
C MET A 1 47.90 9.40 16.37
N LEU A 2 46.96 9.64 17.27
CA LEU A 2 46.51 8.65 18.26
C LEU A 2 45.53 7.66 17.58
N PRO A 3 45.56 6.36 17.92
CA PRO A 3 44.62 5.41 17.36
C PRO A 3 43.22 5.64 17.97
N VAL A 4 42.25 5.97 17.12
CA VAL A 4 40.83 5.99 17.49
C VAL A 4 40.41 4.55 17.77
N ARG A 5 40.15 4.26 19.05
CA ARG A 5 39.65 2.95 19.45
C ARG A 5 38.13 2.87 19.29
N THR A 6 37.77 1.90 18.44
CA THR A 6 36.72 0.89 18.61
C THR A 6 35.26 1.33 18.58
N GLU A 7 34.60 1.00 17.46
CA GLU A 7 33.43 0.10 17.43
C GLU A 7 32.57 0.17 18.70
N LEU A 8 31.56 1.06 18.67
CA LEU A 8 30.44 1.00 19.60
C LEU A 8 29.76 -0.37 19.42
N PRO A 9 29.69 -1.24 20.44
CA PRO A 9 28.87 -2.44 20.33
C PRO A 9 27.44 -1.98 20.02
N GLN A 10 26.88 -2.46 18.91
CA GLN A 10 25.46 -2.33 18.63
C GLN A 10 24.71 -2.94 19.82
N LYS A 11 24.32 -2.08 20.75
CA LYS A 11 23.57 -2.49 21.95
C LYS A 11 22.33 -3.21 21.41
N PRO A 12 22.09 -4.49 21.75
CA PRO A 12 20.87 -5.17 21.34
C PRO A 12 19.71 -4.26 21.74
N THR A 13 18.78 -4.03 20.83
CA THR A 13 17.65 -3.10 20.99
C THR A 13 16.93 -3.43 22.29
N GLN A 14 17.32 -2.74 23.37
CA GLN A 14 17.05 -3.23 24.71
C GLN A 14 15.53 -3.33 24.86
N LEU A 15 15.05 -4.57 25.03
CA LEU A 15 13.66 -4.89 25.32
C LEU A 15 13.38 -4.54 26.79
N CYS A 16 13.74 -3.31 27.17
CA CYS A 16 13.54 -2.80 28.51
C CYS A 16 12.12 -2.27 28.64
N SER A 17 11.56 -2.48 29.83
CA SER A 17 10.35 -1.77 30.26
C SER A 17 10.54 -0.26 30.10
N GLY A 18 9.53 0.43 29.55
CA GLY A 18 9.55 1.85 29.19
C GLY A 18 10.06 2.16 27.78
N ALA A 19 10.65 1.21 27.04
CA ALA A 19 11.20 1.49 25.71
C ALA A 19 10.11 1.83 24.69
N ARG A 20 10.18 3.03 24.08
CA ARG A 20 9.22 3.49 23.06
C ARG A 20 9.38 2.72 21.73
N ARG A 21 8.26 2.47 21.05
CA ARG A 21 8.18 1.81 19.74
C ARG A 21 7.16 2.55 18.87
N SER A 22 7.50 2.77 17.60
CA SER A 22 6.61 3.35 16.59
C SER A 22 6.82 2.63 15.27
N PHE A 23 5.74 2.13 14.65
CA PHE A 23 5.80 1.40 13.40
C PHE A 23 4.49 1.50 12.62
N PHE A 24 4.54 1.14 11.34
CA PHE A 24 3.37 0.99 10.49
C PHE A 24 3.12 -0.49 10.22
N CYS A 25 1.85 -0.89 10.21
CA CYS A 25 1.46 -2.22 9.81
C CYS A 25 0.14 -2.22 9.04
N ARG A 26 -0.07 -3.24 8.21
CA ARG A 26 -1.35 -3.50 7.55
C ARG A 26 -2.18 -4.39 8.47
N MET A 27 -3.34 -3.90 8.93
CA MET A 27 -4.28 -4.68 9.72
C MET A 27 -5.55 -4.97 8.93
N LYS A 28 -6.09 -6.18 9.05
CA LYS A 28 -7.29 -6.60 8.31
C LYS A 28 -8.49 -5.80 8.80
N CYS A 29 -9.12 -5.06 7.89
CA CYS A 29 -10.44 -4.48 8.09
C CYS A 29 -11.50 -5.57 7.95
N VAL A 30 -12.39 -5.66 8.93
CA VAL A 30 -13.63 -6.42 8.77
C VAL A 30 -14.60 -5.51 8.02
N ASN A 31 -14.80 -5.77 6.72
CA ASN A 31 -15.82 -5.07 5.95
C ASN A 31 -17.20 -5.40 6.52
N LYS A 32 -17.92 -4.41 7.05
CA LYS A 32 -19.38 -4.48 7.29
C LYS A 32 -20.17 -3.95 6.09
N SER A 33 -19.71 -4.19 4.87
CA SER A 33 -20.39 -3.77 3.65
C SER A 33 -20.37 -4.90 2.63
N ALA A 34 -21.04 -5.99 2.99
CA ALA A 34 -21.52 -6.99 2.05
C ALA A 34 -23.04 -6.89 2.05
N ASP A 35 -23.57 -5.76 1.55
CA ASP A 35 -24.95 -5.63 1.08
C ASP A 35 -25.06 -4.30 0.34
N VAL A 36 -24.75 -4.32 -0.97
CA VAL A 36 -25.47 -3.62 -2.05
C VAL A 36 -24.96 -4.25 -3.36
N VAL A 37 -25.73 -5.23 -3.81
CA VAL A 37 -26.03 -5.74 -5.17
C VAL A 37 -24.92 -5.75 -6.26
N PRO A 38 -24.62 -6.92 -6.86
CA PRO A 38 -23.89 -7.00 -8.12
C PRO A 38 -24.88 -6.89 -9.29
N SER A 39 -24.91 -5.75 -10.00
CA SER A 39 -25.52 -5.70 -11.34
C SER A 39 -24.44 -5.89 -12.39
N ALA A 40 -24.17 -7.15 -12.73
CA ALA A 40 -23.40 -7.52 -13.90
C ALA A 40 -24.39 -7.71 -15.06
N VAL A 41 -24.46 -6.75 -15.98
CA VAL A 41 -25.10 -6.96 -17.28
C VAL A 41 -24.20 -7.88 -18.09
N LYS A 42 -24.71 -9.08 -18.39
CA LYS A 42 -24.12 -10.03 -19.35
C LYS A 42 -24.18 -9.39 -20.74
N VAL A 43 -23.05 -9.31 -21.42
CA VAL A 43 -23.01 -9.22 -22.88
C VAL A 43 -22.30 -10.48 -23.35
N GLU A 44 -23.07 -11.34 -24.02
CA GLU A 44 -22.59 -12.54 -24.68
C GLU A 44 -21.66 -12.14 -25.83
N LYS A 45 -20.50 -12.79 -25.91
CA LYS A 45 -19.73 -12.92 -27.14
C LYS A 45 -19.07 -14.30 -27.15
N ASP A 46 -19.70 -15.19 -27.89
CA ASP A 46 -19.07 -16.39 -28.41
C ASP A 46 -17.88 -15.99 -29.30
N VAL A 47 -16.75 -16.68 -29.11
CA VAL A 47 -15.86 -17.30 -30.11
C VAL A 47 -14.61 -17.74 -29.36
N GLU A 48 -14.36 -19.04 -29.45
CA GLU A 48 -13.27 -19.78 -28.81
C GLU A 48 -11.88 -19.31 -29.24
N ALA A 49 -11.00 -19.10 -28.26
CA ALA A 49 -9.57 -19.34 -28.36
C ALA A 49 -8.99 -19.49 -26.94
N GLU A 50 -8.74 -20.75 -26.58
CA GLU A 50 -8.03 -21.22 -25.40
C GLU A 50 -6.68 -20.49 -25.19
N HIS A 51 -6.55 -19.68 -24.14
CA HIS A 51 -5.32 -19.60 -23.32
C HIS A 51 -5.70 -19.14 -21.91
N SER A 52 -5.44 -20.04 -20.96
CA SER A 52 -5.93 -20.00 -19.60
C SER A 52 -5.20 -18.99 -18.71
N HIS A 53 -5.89 -17.90 -18.35
CA HIS A 53 -5.57 -17.16 -17.14
C HIS A 53 -6.79 -17.16 -16.21
N LYS A 54 -6.81 -18.16 -15.33
CA LYS A 54 -7.71 -18.21 -14.16
C LYS A 54 -7.55 -16.90 -13.39
N LYS A 55 -8.43 -15.93 -13.63
CA LYS A 55 -8.57 -14.71 -12.83
C LYS A 55 -9.07 -15.15 -11.47
N ARG A 56 -8.13 -15.54 -10.60
CA ARG A 56 -8.38 -15.84 -9.20
C ARG A 56 -9.10 -14.63 -8.65
N LYS A 57 -10.38 -14.82 -8.29
CA LYS A 57 -11.18 -13.90 -7.50
C LYS A 57 -10.43 -13.70 -6.19
N SER A 58 -9.50 -12.74 -6.20
CA SER A 58 -8.65 -12.42 -5.07
C SER A 58 -9.61 -11.88 -4.03
N ASP A 59 -9.88 -12.72 -3.03
CA ASP A 59 -10.43 -12.35 -1.74
C ASP A 59 -9.50 -11.27 -1.15
N ARG A 60 -9.63 -10.05 -1.66
CA ARG A 60 -8.87 -8.89 -1.21
C ARG A 60 -9.46 -8.57 0.16
N LYS A 61 -8.98 -9.30 1.16
CA LYS A 61 -9.11 -8.92 2.56
C LYS A 61 -8.71 -7.45 2.61
N ASN A 62 -9.66 -6.57 2.92
CA ASN A 62 -9.35 -5.16 3.01
C ASN A 62 -8.38 -4.99 4.17
N PHE A 63 -7.27 -4.30 3.94
CA PHE A 63 -6.31 -3.95 4.98
C PHE A 63 -6.21 -2.42 5.03
N CYS A 64 -6.18 -1.86 6.22
CA CYS A 64 -5.84 -0.46 6.44
C CYS A 64 -4.41 -0.34 6.99
N ILE A 65 -3.75 0.77 6.67
CA ILE A 65 -2.46 1.11 7.27
C ILE A 65 -2.75 1.70 8.66
N ILE A 66 -2.20 1.05 9.68
CA ILE A 66 -2.25 1.50 11.07
C ILE A 66 -0.88 2.00 11.47
N HIS A 67 -0.83 3.23 11.98
CA HIS A 67 0.32 3.76 12.70
C HIS A 67 0.20 3.35 14.17
N CYS A 68 1.07 2.46 14.62
CA CYS A 68 1.12 2.01 16.00
C CYS A 68 2.20 2.78 16.76
N THR A 69 1.82 3.43 17.85
CA THR A 69 2.76 4.13 18.76
C THR A 69 2.55 3.66 20.18
N GLY A 70 3.62 3.27 20.86
CA GLY A 70 3.54 2.66 22.18
C GLY A 70 4.87 2.52 22.90
N TYR A 71 4.88 1.73 23.95
CA TYR A 71 6.05 1.41 24.75
C TYR A 71 5.99 -0.03 25.30
N LEU A 72 7.14 -0.62 25.57
CA LEU A 72 7.24 -1.94 26.17
C LEU A 72 7.01 -1.85 27.69
N LYS A 73 6.26 -2.78 28.27
CA LYS A 73 6.00 -2.85 29.71
C LYS A 73 6.32 -4.25 30.22
N SER A 74 7.15 -4.35 31.25
CA SER A 74 7.35 -5.58 32.00
C SER A 74 6.18 -5.81 32.96
N TRP A 75 5.77 -7.07 33.09
CA TRP A 75 4.82 -7.51 34.10
C TRP A 75 5.47 -8.58 34.97
N PRO A 76 5.39 -8.48 36.31
CA PRO A 76 5.82 -9.57 37.17
C PRO A 76 4.92 -10.78 36.91
N PRO A 77 5.46 -12.02 36.92
CA PRO A 77 4.62 -13.21 36.83
C PRO A 77 3.66 -13.20 38.02
N THR A 78 2.36 -13.18 37.74
CA THR A 78 1.35 -13.42 38.77
C THR A 78 1.67 -14.77 39.38
N ARG A 79 1.90 -14.85 40.70
CA ARG A 79 1.94 -16.11 41.43
C ARG A 79 0.56 -16.77 41.27
N MET A 80 0.39 -17.57 40.22
CA MET A 80 -0.62 -18.62 40.20
C MET A 80 -0.15 -19.58 41.27
N ASP A 81 -0.81 -19.52 42.42
CA ASP A 81 -0.60 -20.41 43.56
C ASP A 81 -1.02 -21.83 43.13
N ILE A 82 -0.12 -22.52 42.43
CA ILE A 82 -0.14 -23.97 42.34
C ILE A 82 0.82 -24.40 43.43
N GLY A 83 0.24 -24.76 44.57
CA GLY A 83 0.95 -25.34 45.70
C GLY A 83 1.86 -26.48 45.24
N GLY A 84 3.09 -26.42 45.72
CA GLY A 84 4.17 -27.32 45.38
C GLY A 84 5.45 -26.77 45.99
N GLU A 85 5.55 -26.92 47.31
CA GLU A 85 6.80 -26.89 48.05
C GLU A 85 7.86 -27.75 47.34
N ASP A 86 8.95 -27.12 46.88
CA ASP A 86 10.33 -27.63 46.95
C ASP A 86 11.28 -26.63 46.28
N GLU A 87 12.32 -26.24 47.01
CA GLU A 87 13.33 -25.26 46.62
C GLU A 87 14.35 -25.83 45.64
N VAL A 88 14.58 -25.17 44.49
CA VAL A 88 15.89 -25.16 43.82
C VAL A 88 16.09 -23.81 43.11
N GLU A 89 17.22 -23.19 43.40
CA GLU A 89 17.74 -21.95 42.83
C GLU A 89 17.74 -21.93 41.28
N ASN A 90 16.97 -21.03 40.68
CA ASN A 90 17.29 -20.40 39.39
C ASN A 90 16.49 -19.08 39.23
N ASP A 91 16.81 -18.08 40.05
CA ASP A 91 16.08 -16.79 40.17
C ASP A 91 16.27 -15.83 38.97
N ASN A 92 16.55 -16.34 37.77
CA ASN A 92 16.86 -15.50 36.60
C ASN A 92 16.06 -15.84 35.34
N GLU A 93 15.04 -16.72 35.43
CA GLU A 93 14.29 -17.18 34.25
C GLU A 93 12.77 -16.91 34.34
N LEU A 94 12.25 -16.49 35.50
CA LEU A 94 10.82 -16.15 35.67
C LEU A 94 10.50 -14.67 35.36
N CYS A 95 11.50 -13.82 35.32
CA CYS A 95 11.36 -12.38 35.15
C CYS A 95 11.75 -12.03 33.72
N ASN A 96 10.75 -11.75 32.86
CA ASN A 96 10.77 -10.73 31.79
C ASN A 96 9.59 -10.90 30.80
N LEU A 97 8.37 -11.18 31.27
CA LEU A 97 7.19 -11.06 30.40
C LEU A 97 7.04 -9.58 30.01
N SER A 98 7.50 -9.23 28.82
CA SER A 98 7.41 -7.88 28.27
C SER A 98 6.28 -7.81 27.25
N CYS A 99 5.32 -6.90 27.43
CA CYS A 99 4.24 -6.66 26.48
C CYS A 99 4.36 -5.27 25.85
N LEU A 100 3.91 -5.13 24.62
CA LEU A 100 3.81 -3.82 23.98
C LEU A 100 2.44 -3.21 24.31
N VAL A 101 2.45 -2.06 24.97
CA VAL A 101 1.26 -1.21 25.12
C VAL A 101 1.31 -0.16 24.03
N ALA A 102 0.41 -0.22 23.06
CA ALA A 102 0.38 0.69 21.92
C ALA A 102 -1.03 1.14 21.54
N VAL A 103 -1.11 2.34 20.97
CA VAL A 103 -2.32 2.88 20.33
C VAL A 103 -2.12 2.84 18.82
N GLY A 104 -3.07 2.24 18.11
CA GLY A 104 -3.13 2.22 16.66
C GLY A 104 -4.04 3.33 16.13
N ARG A 105 -3.52 4.19 15.25
CA ARG A 105 -4.32 5.19 14.52
C ARG A 105 -4.44 4.76 13.06
N THR A 106 -5.66 4.74 12.53
CA THR A 106 -5.90 4.53 11.10
C THR A 106 -5.51 5.79 10.34
N LEU A 107 -4.64 5.64 9.35
CA LEU A 107 -4.46 6.68 8.35
C LEU A 107 -5.49 6.44 7.24
N PRO A 108 -6.35 7.43 6.91
CA PRO A 108 -7.24 7.29 5.78
C PRO A 108 -6.41 7.02 4.53
N ALA A 109 -6.78 6.00 3.77
CA ALA A 109 -6.18 5.78 2.48
C ALA A 109 -6.52 6.99 1.60
N PHE A 110 -5.50 7.77 1.25
CA PHE A 110 -5.64 8.82 0.24
C PHE A 110 -5.92 8.11 -1.10
N SER A 111 -7.20 7.91 -1.40
CA SER A 111 -7.65 7.63 -2.75
C SER A 111 -8.03 8.97 -3.38
N PRO A 112 -7.27 9.47 -4.36
CA PRO A 112 -7.64 10.70 -5.07
C PRO A 112 -8.95 10.54 -5.87
N TYR A 113 -9.54 9.34 -5.89
CA TYR A 113 -10.75 9.01 -6.65
C TYR A 113 -12.02 8.86 -5.79
N ASN A 114 -11.96 9.15 -4.48
CA ASN A 114 -13.14 9.16 -3.62
C ASN A 114 -13.81 10.54 -3.67
N LEU A 115 -14.52 10.83 -4.77
CA LEU A 115 -15.49 11.91 -4.79
C LEU A 115 -16.74 11.45 -4.01
N PRO A 116 -17.35 12.28 -3.14
CA PRO A 116 -18.54 11.91 -2.39
C PRO A 116 -19.65 11.42 -3.33
N GLU A 117 -20.21 10.25 -3.03
CA GLU A 117 -21.34 9.65 -3.74
C GLU A 117 -22.58 10.55 -3.62
N SER A 118 -22.73 11.46 -4.57
CA SER A 118 -23.97 12.20 -4.78
C SER A 118 -24.74 11.56 -5.93
N GLY A 119 -25.64 10.63 -5.60
CA GLY A 119 -26.96 10.37 -6.20
C GLY A 119 -27.17 10.20 -7.71
N ALA A 120 -26.18 10.42 -8.58
CA ALA A 120 -26.30 10.26 -10.02
C ALA A 120 -25.46 9.08 -10.47
N ILE A 121 -25.96 8.31 -11.44
CA ILE A 121 -25.25 7.19 -12.07
C ILE A 121 -23.91 7.71 -12.62
N HIS A 122 -22.85 7.57 -11.83
CA HIS A 122 -21.54 8.09 -12.18
C HIS A 122 -20.80 6.96 -12.89
N MET A 123 -20.88 6.94 -14.23
CA MET A 123 -19.89 6.19 -14.99
C MET A 123 -18.51 6.74 -14.61
N ARG A 124 -17.62 5.86 -14.13
CA ARG A 124 -16.23 6.23 -13.85
C ARG A 124 -15.59 6.63 -15.19
N PRO A 125 -15.02 7.83 -15.32
CA PRO A 125 -14.33 8.23 -16.54
C PRO A 125 -13.22 7.22 -16.85
N THR A 126 -13.18 6.75 -18.10
CA THR A 126 -12.09 5.92 -18.59
C THR A 126 -10.89 6.81 -18.86
N GLU A 127 -10.04 6.99 -17.87
CA GLU A 127 -8.89 7.89 -17.90
C GLU A 127 -7.57 7.17 -17.54
N TYR A 128 -6.46 7.70 -18.02
CA TYR A 128 -5.11 7.33 -17.61
C TYR A 128 -4.29 8.57 -17.30
N VAL A 129 -3.21 8.38 -16.53
CA VAL A 129 -2.25 9.44 -16.21
C VAL A 129 -0.93 9.13 -16.92
N SER A 130 -0.34 10.14 -17.53
CA SER A 130 1.01 10.09 -18.10
C SER A 130 1.82 11.31 -17.65
N ARG A 131 3.14 11.18 -17.61
CA ARG A 131 4.06 12.31 -17.46
C ARG A 131 4.99 12.37 -18.65
N HIS A 132 5.31 13.58 -19.05
CA HIS A 132 6.10 13.86 -20.24
C HIS A 132 7.30 14.72 -19.89
N SER A 133 8.42 14.51 -20.56
CA SER A 133 9.54 15.45 -20.56
C SER A 133 9.20 16.69 -21.38
N ILE A 134 10.04 17.73 -21.31
CA ILE A 134 9.81 19.00 -21.99
C ILE A 134 9.80 18.90 -23.53
N ASP A 135 10.40 17.83 -24.08
CA ASP A 135 10.36 17.48 -25.50
C ASP A 135 9.13 16.62 -25.87
N GLY A 136 8.24 16.34 -24.91
CA GLY A 136 6.98 15.63 -25.12
C GLY A 136 7.11 14.11 -25.10
N LYS A 137 8.22 13.56 -24.61
CA LYS A 137 8.39 12.11 -24.51
C LYS A 137 7.79 11.55 -23.24
N PHE A 138 7.18 10.37 -23.32
CA PHE A 138 6.64 9.69 -22.14
C PHE A 138 7.76 9.31 -21.16
N THR A 139 7.69 9.84 -19.94
CA THR A 139 8.59 9.47 -18.82
C THR A 139 7.90 8.60 -17.78
N TYR A 140 6.57 8.60 -17.77
CA TYR A 140 5.75 7.72 -16.94
C TYR A 140 4.40 7.51 -17.62
N ILE A 141 3.85 6.30 -17.48
CA ILE A 141 2.50 6.00 -17.91
C ILE A 141 1.84 5.00 -16.95
N ASP A 142 0.59 5.29 -16.60
CA ASP A 142 -0.24 4.42 -15.77
C ASP A 142 -0.66 3.15 -16.55
N HIS A 143 -0.69 2.00 -15.89
CA HIS A 143 -1.08 0.71 -16.46
C HIS A 143 -2.48 0.70 -17.10
N ARG A 144 -3.37 1.61 -16.67
CA ARG A 144 -4.70 1.79 -17.28
C ARG A 144 -4.62 2.16 -18.76
N ALA A 145 -3.53 2.80 -19.21
CA ALA A 145 -3.37 3.20 -20.60
C ALA A 145 -3.51 2.04 -21.59
N THR A 146 -3.12 0.81 -21.21
CA THR A 146 -3.26 -0.36 -22.10
C THR A 146 -4.71 -0.70 -22.41
N VAL A 147 -5.61 -0.56 -21.44
CA VAL A 147 -7.05 -0.80 -21.65
C VAL A 147 -7.66 0.30 -22.52
N ILE A 148 -7.11 1.51 -22.46
CA ILE A 148 -7.68 2.70 -23.12
C ILE A 148 -7.13 2.87 -24.54
N LEU A 149 -5.82 2.73 -24.70
CA LEU A 149 -5.09 3.02 -25.94
C LEU A 149 -4.66 1.76 -26.70
N GLY A 150 -4.64 0.60 -26.05
CA GLY A 150 -4.16 -0.66 -26.64
C GLY A 150 -2.65 -0.88 -26.57
N TYR A 151 -1.86 0.11 -26.13
CA TYR A 151 -0.41 0.00 -26.01
C TYR A 151 0.05 -0.49 -24.62
N LEU A 152 1.12 -1.27 -24.58
CA LEU A 152 1.84 -1.58 -23.36
C LEU A 152 2.68 -0.38 -22.91
N PRO A 153 2.89 -0.18 -21.59
CA PRO A 153 3.71 0.91 -21.08
C PRO A 153 5.09 1.02 -21.73
N GLN A 154 5.74 -0.12 -21.98
CA GLN A 154 7.07 -0.20 -22.59
C GLN A 154 7.12 0.26 -24.05
N GLU A 155 5.99 0.25 -24.77
CA GLU A 155 5.90 0.72 -26.16
C GLU A 155 5.78 2.25 -26.23
N LEU A 156 5.24 2.87 -25.17
CA LEU A 156 5.05 4.31 -25.09
C LEU A 156 6.22 5.01 -24.41
N LEU A 157 6.86 4.38 -23.42
CA LEU A 157 7.97 5.00 -22.69
C LEU A 157 9.12 5.39 -23.62
N GLY A 158 9.51 6.67 -23.60
CA GLY A 158 10.59 7.22 -24.41
C GLY A 158 10.18 7.68 -25.82
N THR A 159 8.99 7.34 -26.31
CA THR A 159 8.46 7.87 -27.57
C THR A 159 7.81 9.22 -27.36
N SER A 160 7.69 10.01 -28.42
CA SER A 160 7.08 11.34 -28.36
C SER A 160 5.56 11.26 -28.44
N VAL A 161 4.84 12.02 -27.61
CA VAL A 161 3.37 12.09 -27.65
C VAL A 161 2.84 12.55 -29.02
N TYR A 162 3.65 13.34 -29.75
CA TYR A 162 3.32 13.83 -31.09
C TYR A 162 3.24 12.72 -32.15
N GLU A 163 3.83 11.54 -31.90
CA GLU A 163 3.72 10.38 -32.81
C GLU A 163 2.32 9.75 -32.79
N TYR A 164 1.52 10.05 -31.76
CA TYR A 164 0.20 9.45 -31.54
C TYR A 164 -0.96 10.41 -31.78
N TYR A 165 -0.68 11.70 -31.99
CA TYR A 165 -1.72 12.67 -32.31
C TYR A 165 -2.15 12.57 -33.77
N HIS A 166 -3.43 12.87 -34.02
CA HIS A 166 -3.91 13.06 -35.37
C HIS A 166 -3.22 14.27 -36.01
N GLN A 167 -2.89 14.19 -37.31
CA GLN A 167 -2.10 15.22 -38.00
C GLN A 167 -2.71 16.62 -37.88
N ASP A 168 -4.03 16.71 -37.95
CA ASP A 168 -4.77 17.98 -37.84
C ASP A 168 -4.67 18.61 -36.44
N ASP A 169 -4.44 17.81 -35.40
CA ASP A 169 -4.41 18.27 -34.01
C ASP A 169 -3.01 18.62 -33.52
N ILE A 170 -1.94 18.18 -34.22
CA ILE A 170 -0.55 18.36 -33.79
C ILE A 170 -0.24 19.82 -33.49
N SER A 171 -0.63 20.74 -34.37
CA SER A 171 -0.35 22.17 -34.20
C SER A 171 -0.99 22.74 -32.94
N HIS A 172 -2.27 22.39 -32.70
CA HIS A 172 -3.02 22.84 -31.54
C HIS A 172 -2.45 22.26 -30.23
N MET A 173 -2.14 20.97 -30.22
CA MET A 173 -1.52 20.30 -29.06
C MET A 173 -0.11 20.86 -28.77
N ALA A 174 0.67 21.18 -29.79
CA ALA A 174 1.99 21.79 -29.63
C ALA A 174 1.91 23.20 -29.01
N ASP A 175 0.91 24.00 -29.39
CA ASP A 175 0.66 25.29 -28.75
C ASP A 175 0.33 25.15 -27.26
N ILE A 176 -0.53 24.19 -26.90
CA ILE A 176 -0.89 23.91 -25.51
C ILE A 176 0.36 23.47 -24.72
N HIS A 177 1.14 22.54 -25.27
CA HIS A 177 2.35 22.04 -24.62
C HIS A 177 3.38 23.16 -24.38
N ARG A 178 3.54 24.11 -25.31
CA ARG A 178 4.43 25.26 -25.12
C ARG A 178 3.95 26.24 -24.05
N LYS A 179 2.63 26.43 -23.93
CA LYS A 179 2.00 27.36 -22.97
C LYS A 179 1.93 26.82 -21.55
N GLY A 180 2.00 25.49 -21.37
CA GLY A 180 2.05 24.84 -20.05
C GLY A 180 3.41 24.87 -19.37
N LYS A 181 4.38 25.63 -19.91
CA LYS A 181 5.63 26.01 -19.24
C LYS A 181 5.39 27.20 -18.32
#